data_AF-A0A954FFY2-F1
#
_entry.id   AF-A0A954FFY2-F1
#
_cell.length_a   1.000
_cell.length_b   1.000
_cell.length_c   1.000
_cell.angle_alpha   90.00
_cell.angle_beta   90.00
_cell.angle_gamma   90.00
#
_symmetry.space_group_name_H-M   'P 1'
#
loop_
_entity.id
_entity.type
_entity.pdbx_description
1 polymer ?
#
loop_
_entity_poly.entity_id
_entity_poly.type
_entity_poly.pdbx_seq_one_letter_code
_entity_poly.pdbx_strand_id
1 'polypeptide(L)'
;KNPHKNVGRAIIISIALCLVLYMLVTLAVGGSLTVDEIIKAKDYSLAEAARPAFGDYGLWFTVLFAIIATVSGVIASVFAVSRMLAMLTDMKLVPHSHFGMPGSIQKHTLVYTVIMAMLLTVFFDLSRIASLGAIFYIIMDIAIHWGVFYHLRKDVEANSLVLITAIILDVVVLGAFLVVKAQTDMLVIYVSLAGLSLIFLGVWLFLNFSQTDS
;
A
#
# COMPACT_ATOMS: atom_id res chain seq x y z
N LYS A 1 -14.83 -1.32 -22.51
CA LYS A 1 -15.39 -0.46 -23.58
C LYS A 1 -15.98 0.79 -22.91
N ASN A 2 -15.40 1.98 -23.12
CA ASN A 2 -15.59 3.26 -22.38
C ASN A 2 -14.84 3.37 -21.02
N PRO A 3 -13.50 3.51 -21.04
CA PRO A 3 -12.68 3.59 -19.82
C PRO A 3 -13.08 4.76 -18.90
N HIS A 4 -13.37 5.95 -19.45
CA HIS A 4 -13.66 7.13 -18.64
C HIS A 4 -14.86 6.97 -17.68
N LYS A 5 -15.89 6.21 -18.06
CA LYS A 5 -17.06 5.94 -17.19
C LYS A 5 -16.94 4.61 -16.46
N ASN A 6 -16.35 3.60 -17.11
CA ASN A 6 -16.30 2.26 -16.54
C ASN A 6 -15.23 2.11 -15.46
N VAL A 7 -14.13 2.87 -15.53
CA VAL A 7 -13.07 2.82 -14.51
C VAL A 7 -13.61 3.32 -13.17
N GLY A 8 -14.25 4.50 -13.13
CA GLY A 8 -14.85 5.02 -11.91
C GLY A 8 -15.91 4.09 -11.31
N ARG A 9 -16.82 3.54 -12.14
CA ARG A 9 -17.82 2.56 -11.67
C ARG A 9 -17.18 1.27 -11.16
N ALA A 10 -16.16 0.76 -11.85
CA ALA A 10 -15.46 -0.45 -11.43
C ALA A 10 -14.77 -0.26 -10.08
N ILE A 11 -14.13 0.89 -9.85
CA ILE A 11 -13.51 1.23 -8.56
C ILE A 11 -14.55 1.25 -7.45
N ILE A 12 -15.68 1.96 -7.63
CA ILE A 12 -16.73 2.07 -6.61
C ILE A 12 -17.32 0.70 -6.28
N ILE A 13 -17.64 -0.11 -7.31
CA ILE A 13 -18.20 -1.46 -7.12
C ILE A 13 -17.19 -2.36 -6.40
N SER A 14 -15.91 -2.28 -6.79
CA SER A 14 -14.83 -3.06 -6.17
C SER A 14 -14.67 -2.71 -4.68
N ILE A 15 -14.60 -1.42 -4.34
CA ILE A 15 -14.47 -0.96 -2.96
C ILE A 15 -15.69 -1.38 -2.12
N ALA A 16 -16.91 -1.19 -2.65
CA ALA A 16 -18.13 -1.58 -1.95
C ALA A 16 -18.19 -3.10 -1.71
N LEU A 17 -17.82 -3.90 -2.70
CA LEU A 17 -17.75 -5.36 -2.56
C LEU A 17 -16.70 -5.77 -1.52
N CYS A 18 -15.49 -5.19 -1.58
CA CYS A 18 -14.43 -5.43 -0.61
C CYS A 18 -14.87 -5.08 0.82
N LEU A 19 -15.55 -3.95 1.01
CA LEU A 19 -16.09 -3.54 2.30
C LEU A 19 -17.06 -4.59 2.87
N VAL A 20 -18.02 -5.04 2.04
CA VAL A 20 -19.00 -6.06 2.45
C VAL A 20 -18.30 -7.36 2.79
N LEU A 21 -17.35 -7.81 1.96
CA LEU A 21 -16.60 -9.03 2.21
C LEU A 21 -15.77 -8.95 3.50
N TYR A 22 -15.11 -7.82 3.77
CA TYR A 22 -14.37 -7.64 5.02
C TYR A 22 -15.29 -7.65 6.24
N MET A 23 -16.45 -6.99 6.19
CA MET A 23 -17.42 -7.04 7.28
C MET A 23 -17.92 -8.48 7.53
N LEU A 24 -18.25 -9.23 6.48
CA LEU A 24 -18.68 -10.63 6.59
C LEU A 24 -17.59 -11.52 7.18
N VAL A 25 -16.35 -11.35 6.71
CA VAL A 25 -15.20 -12.12 7.22
C VAL A 25 -14.92 -11.79 8.68
N THR A 26 -14.94 -10.53 9.07
CA THR A 26 -14.73 -10.13 10.47
C THR A 26 -15.80 -10.70 11.39
N LEU A 27 -17.08 -10.69 10.97
CA LEU A 27 -18.17 -11.31 11.73
C LEU A 27 -18.01 -12.84 11.81
N ALA A 28 -17.60 -13.49 10.72
CA ALA A 28 -17.39 -14.93 10.69
C ALA A 28 -16.24 -15.36 11.62
N VAL A 29 -15.09 -14.68 11.56
CA VAL A 29 -13.93 -14.96 12.42
C VAL A 29 -14.25 -14.64 13.88
N GLY A 30 -14.84 -13.48 14.16
CA GLY A 30 -15.20 -13.07 15.52
C GLY A 30 -16.33 -13.90 16.15
N GLY A 31 -17.17 -14.54 15.34
CA GLY A 31 -18.19 -15.48 15.81
C GLY A 31 -17.69 -16.92 15.99
N SER A 32 -16.56 -17.28 15.36
CA SER A 32 -16.04 -18.66 15.34
C SER A 32 -14.85 -18.89 16.27
N LEU A 33 -14.12 -17.85 16.65
CA LEU A 33 -12.93 -17.93 17.49
C LEU A 33 -13.02 -16.95 18.67
N THR A 34 -12.45 -17.36 19.82
CA THR A 34 -12.24 -16.45 20.95
C THR A 34 -11.13 -15.45 20.67
N VAL A 35 -11.09 -14.34 21.42
CA VAL A 35 -10.06 -13.30 21.26
C VAL A 35 -8.64 -13.88 21.43
N ASP A 36 -8.45 -14.78 22.40
CA ASP A 36 -7.15 -15.41 22.65
C ASP A 36 -6.72 -16.32 21.49
N GLU A 37 -7.65 -17.03 20.86
CA GLU A 37 -7.38 -17.85 19.68
C GLU A 37 -7.04 -16.99 18.47
N ILE A 38 -7.74 -15.87 18.26
CA ILE A 38 -7.42 -14.90 17.20
C ILE A 38 -6.01 -14.34 17.39
N ILE A 39 -5.60 -14.05 18.63
CA ILE A 39 -4.25 -13.55 18.93
C ILE A 39 -3.20 -14.64 18.67
N LYS A 40 -3.45 -15.88 19.11
CA LYS A 40 -2.52 -17.01 18.88
C LYS A 40 -2.37 -17.36 17.40
N ALA A 41 -3.47 -17.31 16.65
CA ALA A 41 -3.51 -17.62 15.22
C ALA A 41 -3.48 -16.36 14.35
N LYS A 42 -2.94 -15.23 14.83
CA LYS A 42 -3.03 -13.92 14.15
C LYS A 42 -2.70 -13.98 12.65
N ASP A 43 -1.63 -14.68 12.29
CA ASP A 43 -1.11 -14.73 10.92
C ASP A 43 -1.94 -15.63 9.97
N TYR A 44 -2.80 -16.49 10.51
CA TYR A 44 -3.65 -17.41 9.75
C TYR A 44 -5.08 -17.53 10.32
N SER A 45 -5.54 -16.49 11.02
CA SER A 45 -6.78 -16.50 11.82
C SER A 45 -8.02 -16.81 10.99
N LEU A 46 -8.03 -16.39 9.73
CA LEU A 46 -9.07 -16.74 8.77
C LEU A 46 -9.12 -18.25 8.47
N ALA A 47 -7.96 -18.88 8.31
CA ALA A 47 -7.87 -20.31 8.07
C ALA A 47 -8.20 -21.11 9.34
N GLU A 48 -7.78 -20.63 10.52
CA GLU A 48 -8.16 -21.25 11.79
C GLU A 48 -9.68 -21.13 12.03
N ALA A 49 -10.31 -20.03 11.63
CA ALA A 49 -11.76 -19.85 11.72
C ALA A 49 -12.55 -20.82 10.82
N ALA A 50 -11.93 -21.41 9.80
CA ALA A 50 -12.56 -22.46 8.99
C ALA A 50 -12.58 -23.83 9.69
N ARG A 51 -11.72 -24.03 10.69
CA ARG A 51 -11.54 -25.32 11.36
C ARG A 51 -12.76 -25.79 12.16
N PRO A 52 -13.48 -24.94 12.93
CA PRO A 52 -14.69 -25.38 13.63
C PRO A 52 -15.81 -25.84 12.70
N ALA A 53 -15.90 -25.27 11.50
CA ALA A 53 -16.98 -25.58 10.54
C ALA A 53 -16.62 -26.72 9.57
N PHE A 54 -15.37 -26.80 9.12
CA PHE A 54 -14.93 -27.69 8.03
C PHE A 54 -13.79 -28.64 8.43
N GLY A 55 -13.37 -28.64 9.70
CA GLY A 55 -12.26 -29.44 10.22
C GLY A 55 -10.90 -29.07 9.62
N ASP A 56 -9.93 -29.97 9.78
CA ASP A 56 -8.55 -29.74 9.33
C ASP A 56 -8.43 -29.66 7.79
N TYR A 57 -9.34 -30.31 7.06
CA TYR A 57 -9.41 -30.20 5.60
C TYR A 57 -9.75 -28.78 5.16
N GLY A 58 -10.75 -28.15 5.79
CA GLY A 58 -11.13 -26.77 5.47
C GLY A 58 -10.03 -25.74 5.76
N LEU A 59 -9.29 -25.95 6.84
CA LEU A 59 -8.10 -25.15 7.15
C LEU A 59 -7.06 -25.27 6.02
N TRP A 60 -6.68 -26.49 5.64
CA TRP A 60 -5.67 -26.72 4.60
C TRP A 60 -6.05 -26.13 3.25
N PHE A 61 -7.31 -26.29 2.82
CA PHE A 61 -7.80 -25.68 1.58
C PHE A 61 -7.71 -24.15 1.63
N THR A 62 -8.11 -23.54 2.76
CA THR A 62 -8.08 -22.08 2.93
C THR A 62 -6.64 -21.54 2.88
N VAL A 63 -5.70 -22.22 3.55
CA VAL A 63 -4.26 -21.86 3.49
C VAL A 63 -3.74 -21.95 2.06
N LEU A 64 -4.06 -23.02 1.32
CA LEU A 64 -3.62 -23.17 -0.07
C LEU A 64 -4.12 -22.03 -0.96
N PHE A 65 -5.41 -21.68 -0.86
CA PHE A 65 -5.98 -20.56 -1.60
C PHE A 65 -5.35 -19.22 -1.20
N ALA A 66 -5.09 -19.00 0.09
CA ALA A 66 -4.45 -17.80 0.59
C ALA A 66 -3.02 -17.63 0.04
N ILE A 67 -2.24 -18.72 -0.05
CA ILE A 67 -0.90 -18.70 -0.63
C ILE A 67 -0.97 -18.32 -2.12
N ILE A 68 -1.83 -18.99 -2.89
CA ILE A 68 -1.97 -18.72 -4.34
C ILE A 68 -2.41 -17.28 -4.58
N ALA A 69 -3.41 -16.81 -3.83
CA ALA A 69 -3.90 -15.43 -3.93
C ALA A 69 -2.79 -14.42 -3.60
N THR A 70 -2.05 -14.62 -2.51
CA THR A 70 -0.97 -13.72 -2.09
C THR A 70 0.17 -13.67 -3.10
N VAL A 71 0.63 -14.82 -3.60
CA VAL A 71 1.69 -14.88 -4.62
C VAL A 71 1.27 -14.15 -5.89
N SER A 72 0.03 -14.39 -6.36
CA SER A 72 -0.48 -13.73 -7.57
C SER A 72 -0.59 -12.20 -7.38
N GLY A 73 -1.04 -11.75 -6.20
CA GLY A 73 -1.15 -10.33 -5.86
C GLY A 73 0.21 -9.63 -5.80
N VAL A 74 1.21 -10.26 -5.16
CA VAL A 74 2.57 -9.72 -5.09
C VAL A 74 3.18 -9.60 -6.48
N ILE A 75 3.05 -10.64 -7.32
CA ILE A 75 3.57 -10.61 -8.71
C ILE A 75 2.91 -9.47 -9.50
N ALA A 76 1.58 -9.33 -9.42
CA ALA A 76 0.85 -8.28 -10.11
C ALA A 76 1.30 -6.87 -9.66
N SER A 77 1.44 -6.65 -8.35
CA SER A 77 1.90 -5.37 -7.80
C SER A 77 3.33 -5.03 -8.20
N VAL A 78 4.25 -5.99 -8.16
CA VAL A 78 5.65 -5.77 -8.58
C VAL A 78 5.71 -5.34 -10.04
N PHE A 79 4.94 -5.99 -10.93
CA PHE A 79 4.90 -5.59 -12.33
C PHE A 79 4.28 -4.20 -12.56
N ALA A 80 3.22 -3.87 -11.82
CA ALA A 80 2.57 -2.57 -11.91
C ALA A 80 3.50 -1.43 -11.46
N VAL A 81 4.14 -1.58 -10.29
CA VAL A 81 5.11 -0.61 -9.76
C VAL A 81 6.31 -0.47 -10.69
N SER A 82 6.88 -1.58 -11.17
CA SER A 82 8.02 -1.55 -12.09
C SER A 82 7.71 -0.78 -13.38
N ARG A 83 6.48 -0.92 -13.90
CA ARG A 83 6.04 -0.21 -15.11
C ARG A 83 5.81 1.29 -14.84
N MET A 84 5.19 1.64 -13.73
CA MET A 84 4.99 3.04 -13.34
C MET A 84 6.33 3.76 -13.16
N LEU A 85 7.26 3.11 -12.46
CA LEU A 85 8.58 3.69 -12.23
C LEU A 85 9.39 3.80 -13.53
N ALA A 86 9.29 2.82 -14.44
CA ALA A 86 9.88 2.95 -15.78
C ALA A 86 9.29 4.13 -16.59
N MET A 87 7.97 4.36 -16.54
CA MET A 87 7.34 5.50 -17.20
C MET A 87 7.84 6.84 -16.63
N LEU A 88 7.95 6.96 -15.31
CA LEU A 88 8.49 8.16 -14.66
C LEU A 88 9.96 8.40 -15.01
N THR A 89 10.74 7.32 -15.14
CA THR A 89 12.12 7.38 -15.64
C THR A 89 12.19 7.87 -17.08
N ASP A 90 11.34 7.36 -17.97
CA ASP A 90 11.28 7.81 -19.38
C ASP A 90 10.87 9.29 -19.47
N MET A 91 10.04 9.77 -18.55
CA MET A 91 9.67 11.18 -18.40
C MET A 91 10.75 12.05 -17.73
N LYS A 92 11.93 11.50 -17.44
CA LYS A 92 13.06 12.16 -16.73
C LYS A 92 12.69 12.70 -15.34
N LEU A 93 11.64 12.17 -14.71
CA LEU A 93 11.22 12.55 -13.36
C LEU A 93 11.94 11.73 -12.27
N VAL A 94 12.65 10.67 -12.65
CA VAL A 94 13.46 9.84 -11.75
C VAL A 94 14.81 9.58 -12.42
N PRO A 95 15.94 9.81 -11.74
CA PRO A 95 17.25 9.58 -12.31
C PRO A 95 17.44 8.08 -12.55
N HIS A 96 17.89 7.71 -13.75
CA HIS A 96 18.28 6.34 -14.05
C HIS A 96 19.79 6.24 -14.20
N SER A 97 20.36 5.19 -13.62
CA SER A 97 21.72 4.77 -13.92
C SER A 97 21.63 3.49 -14.74
N HIS A 98 22.09 3.53 -15.99
CA HIS A 98 22.30 2.33 -16.79
C HIS A 98 23.50 1.57 -16.21
N PHE A 99 23.27 0.76 -15.18
CA PHE A 99 24.33 0.04 -14.48
C PHE A 99 24.74 -1.22 -15.27
N GLY A 100 25.21 -1.05 -16.51
CA GLY A 100 25.86 -2.08 -17.32
C GLY A 100 25.07 -3.37 -17.60
N MET A 101 23.77 -3.43 -17.27
CA MET A 101 22.94 -4.63 -17.42
C MET A 101 22.18 -4.61 -18.76
N PRO A 102 22.13 -5.73 -19.50
CA PRO A 102 21.36 -5.81 -20.74
C PRO A 102 19.85 -5.96 -20.44
N GLY A 103 19.02 -5.03 -20.90
CA GLY A 103 17.55 -5.14 -20.78
C GLY A 103 16.81 -3.79 -20.83
N SER A 104 15.47 -3.82 -20.76
CA SER A 104 14.66 -2.60 -20.65
C SER A 104 14.73 -2.00 -19.23
N ILE A 105 14.50 -0.70 -19.11
CA ILE A 105 14.47 0.05 -17.83
C ILE A 105 13.56 -0.66 -16.81
N GLN A 106 12.39 -1.15 -17.25
CA GLN A 106 11.46 -1.91 -16.41
C GLN A 106 12.09 -3.13 -15.72
N LYS A 107 12.98 -3.89 -16.40
CA LYS A 107 13.64 -5.07 -15.79
C LYS A 107 14.61 -4.67 -14.68
N HIS A 108 15.35 -3.58 -14.88
CA HIS A 108 16.28 -3.07 -13.89
C HIS A 108 15.54 -2.61 -12.64
N THR A 109 14.51 -1.80 -12.86
CA THR A 109 13.62 -1.30 -11.81
C THR A 109 12.97 -2.44 -11.03
N LEU A 110 12.51 -3.49 -11.72
CA LEU A 110 11.95 -4.67 -11.08
C LEU A 110 12.97 -5.35 -10.16
N VAL A 111 14.18 -5.61 -10.63
CA VAL A 111 15.24 -6.22 -9.82
C VAL A 111 15.55 -5.37 -8.59
N TYR A 112 15.68 -4.05 -8.73
CA TYR A 112 15.94 -3.17 -7.59
C TYR A 112 14.81 -3.17 -6.57
N THR A 113 13.55 -3.10 -7.01
CA THR A 113 12.40 -3.13 -6.10
C THR A 113 12.30 -4.45 -5.32
N VAL A 114 12.59 -5.59 -5.97
CA VAL A 114 12.56 -6.91 -5.32
C VAL A 114 13.71 -7.07 -4.33
N ILE A 115 14.94 -6.66 -4.69
CA ILE A 115 16.08 -6.71 -3.76
C ILE A 115 15.81 -5.83 -2.53
N MET A 116 15.29 -4.62 -2.73
CA MET A 116 14.93 -3.72 -1.62
C MET A 116 13.84 -4.33 -0.75
N ALA A 117 12.80 -4.93 -1.35
CA ALA A 117 11.73 -5.59 -0.60
C ALA A 117 12.27 -6.80 0.21
N MET A 118 13.16 -7.61 -0.36
CA MET A 118 13.81 -8.72 0.36
C MET A 118 14.65 -8.21 1.52
N LEU A 119 15.43 -7.15 1.31
CA LEU A 119 16.23 -6.53 2.36
C LEU A 119 15.34 -6.04 3.50
N LEU A 120 14.27 -5.29 3.20
CA LEU A 120 13.32 -4.84 4.21
C LEU A 120 12.68 -6.01 4.97
N THR A 121 12.35 -7.11 4.29
CA THR A 121 11.75 -8.31 4.90
C THR A 121 12.72 -9.02 5.85
N VAL A 122 14.03 -8.96 5.61
CA VAL A 122 15.04 -9.54 6.52
C VAL A 122 15.23 -8.69 7.78
N PHE A 123 15.11 -7.37 7.67
CA PHE A 123 15.36 -6.45 8.80
C PHE A 123 14.10 -6.06 9.59
N PHE A 124 12.91 -6.20 9.02
CA PHE A 124 11.65 -5.76 9.62
C PHE A 124 10.60 -6.87 9.63
N ASP A 125 9.89 -7.01 10.74
CA ASP A 125 8.74 -7.90 10.84
C ASP A 125 7.58 -7.41 9.96
N LEU A 126 6.74 -8.35 9.51
CA LEU A 126 5.57 -8.09 8.67
C LEU A 126 4.67 -6.97 9.22
N SER A 127 4.46 -6.95 10.55
CA SER A 127 3.66 -5.92 11.23
C SER A 127 4.25 -4.51 11.05
N ARG A 128 5.59 -4.38 11.10
CA ARG A 128 6.27 -3.10 10.92
C ARG A 128 6.21 -2.65 9.47
N ILE A 129 6.46 -3.58 8.52
CA ILE A 129 6.38 -3.30 7.08
C ILE A 129 4.98 -2.84 6.70
N ALA A 130 3.93 -3.54 7.17
CA ALA A 130 2.54 -3.16 6.93
C ALA A 130 2.22 -1.78 7.51
N SER A 131 2.75 -1.47 8.70
CA SER A 131 2.52 -0.18 9.34
C SER A 131 3.22 0.97 8.61
N LEU A 132 4.46 0.77 8.16
CA LEU A 132 5.20 1.74 7.34
C LEU A 132 4.47 1.99 6.02
N GLY A 133 4.01 0.93 5.36
CA GLY A 133 3.22 1.03 4.12
C GLY A 133 1.94 1.84 4.31
N ALA A 134 1.19 1.59 5.39
CA ALA A 134 -0.02 2.35 5.70
C ALA A 134 0.27 3.84 5.95
N ILE A 135 1.31 4.16 6.73
CA ILE A 135 1.70 5.56 7.00
C ILE A 135 2.05 6.28 5.69
N PHE A 136 2.90 5.66 4.85
CA PHE A 136 3.30 6.25 3.58
C PHE A 136 2.13 6.42 2.61
N TYR A 137 1.23 5.44 2.55
CA TYR A 137 0.05 5.51 1.70
C TYR A 137 -0.90 6.64 2.11
N ILE A 138 -1.21 6.76 3.41
CA ILE A 138 -2.12 7.81 3.90
C ILE A 138 -1.49 9.21 3.72
N ILE A 139 -0.18 9.36 3.96
CA ILE A 139 0.51 10.64 3.72
C ILE A 139 0.52 11.00 2.24
N MET A 140 0.74 10.02 1.36
CA MET A 140 0.67 10.20 -0.09
C MET A 140 -0.74 10.67 -0.50
N ASP A 141 -1.78 10.03 0.01
CA ASP A 141 -3.17 10.40 -0.28
C ASP A 141 -3.48 11.84 0.17
N ILE A 142 -3.08 12.23 1.39
CA ILE A 142 -3.21 13.61 1.88
C ILE A 142 -2.50 14.59 0.94
N ALA A 143 -1.26 14.29 0.54
CA ALA A 143 -0.49 15.14 -0.35
C ALA A 143 -1.13 15.27 -1.75
N ILE A 144 -1.66 14.19 -2.31
CA ILE A 144 -2.36 14.19 -3.59
C ILE A 144 -3.65 15.01 -3.48
N HIS A 145 -4.49 14.76 -2.48
CA HIS A 145 -5.74 15.48 -2.29
C HIS A 145 -5.50 16.99 -2.08
N TRP A 146 -4.48 17.35 -1.30
CA TRP A 146 -4.06 18.74 -1.10
C TRP A 146 -3.55 19.38 -2.40
N GLY A 147 -2.72 18.66 -3.16
CA GLY A 147 -2.20 19.12 -4.46
C GLY A 147 -3.32 19.38 -5.47
N VAL A 148 -4.32 18.48 -5.53
CA VAL A 148 -5.52 18.66 -6.36
C VAL A 148 -6.34 19.84 -5.88
N PHE A 149 -6.54 19.99 -4.57
CA PHE A 149 -7.34 21.08 -4.01
C PHE A 149 -6.74 22.47 -4.32
N TYR A 150 -5.42 22.61 -4.24
CA TYR A 150 -4.75 23.92 -4.39
C TYR A 150 -4.39 24.25 -5.85
N HIS A 151 -3.85 23.29 -6.61
CA HIS A 151 -3.28 23.56 -7.93
C HIS A 151 -4.16 23.08 -9.10
N LEU A 152 -4.82 21.92 -8.98
CA LEU A 152 -5.51 21.26 -10.10
C LEU A 152 -7.04 21.33 -10.02
N ARG A 153 -7.60 22.06 -9.03
CA ARG A 153 -9.05 22.09 -8.77
C ARG A 153 -9.86 22.54 -9.98
N LYS A 154 -9.36 23.53 -10.72
CA LYS A 154 -10.05 24.10 -11.89
C LYS A 154 -9.96 23.19 -13.12
N ASP A 155 -8.90 22.40 -13.24
CA ASP A 155 -8.67 21.54 -14.41
C ASP A 155 -9.39 20.19 -14.30
N VAL A 156 -9.63 19.72 -13.07
CA VAL A 156 -10.24 18.41 -12.79
C VAL A 156 -11.73 18.53 -12.43
N GLU A 157 -12.29 19.74 -12.39
CA GLU A 157 -13.67 20.03 -11.94
C GLU A 157 -14.01 19.35 -10.58
N ALA A 158 -13.02 19.23 -9.71
CA ALA A 158 -13.14 18.40 -8.52
C ALA A 158 -14.02 19.08 -7.45
N ASN A 159 -14.92 18.30 -6.83
CA ASN A 159 -15.76 18.80 -5.75
C ASN A 159 -14.91 19.01 -4.47
N SER A 160 -14.77 20.27 -4.07
CA SER A 160 -14.00 20.68 -2.89
C SER A 160 -14.46 20.03 -1.60
N LEU A 161 -15.76 19.78 -1.44
CA LEU A 161 -16.28 19.15 -0.23
C LEU A 161 -15.75 17.73 -0.10
N VAL A 162 -15.75 16.96 -1.20
CA VAL A 162 -15.26 15.58 -1.21
C VAL A 162 -13.77 15.52 -0.87
N LEU A 163 -12.96 16.41 -1.47
CA LEU A 163 -11.52 16.48 -1.19
C LEU A 163 -11.23 16.83 0.27
N ILE A 164 -11.92 17.84 0.82
CA ILE A 164 -11.72 18.25 2.21
C ILE A 164 -12.14 17.12 3.16
N THR A 165 -13.28 16.46 2.90
CA THR A 165 -13.72 15.33 3.73
C THR A 165 -12.75 14.15 3.68
N ALA A 166 -12.15 13.87 2.53
CA ALA A 166 -11.13 12.82 2.39
C ALA A 166 -9.89 13.15 3.22
N ILE A 167 -9.34 14.38 3.09
CA ILE A 167 -8.18 14.83 3.87
C ILE A 167 -8.45 14.73 5.38
N ILE A 168 -9.63 15.17 5.83
CA ILE A 168 -9.99 15.09 7.26
C ILE A 168 -10.03 13.63 7.72
N LEU A 169 -10.65 12.74 6.94
CA LEU A 169 -10.72 11.32 7.26
C LEU A 169 -9.33 10.68 7.32
N ASP A 170 -8.47 10.97 6.34
CA ASP A 170 -7.09 10.50 6.29
C ASP A 170 -6.29 10.97 7.51
N VAL A 171 -6.42 12.25 7.90
CA VAL A 171 -5.77 12.80 9.09
C VAL A 171 -6.26 12.12 10.37
N VAL A 172 -7.57 11.87 10.49
CA VAL A 172 -8.15 11.17 11.64
C VAL A 172 -7.64 9.73 11.72
N VAL A 173 -7.64 9.01 10.60
CA VAL A 173 -7.15 7.62 10.53
C VAL A 173 -5.66 7.55 10.83
N LEU A 174 -4.85 8.42 10.22
CA LEU A 174 -3.41 8.50 10.48
C LEU A 174 -3.13 8.83 11.95
N GLY A 175 -3.82 9.82 12.51
CA GLY A 175 -3.69 10.21 13.91
C GLY A 175 -4.01 9.06 14.85
N ALA A 176 -5.15 8.40 14.67
CA ALA A 176 -5.53 7.23 15.47
C ALA A 176 -4.50 6.09 15.34
N PHE A 177 -4.05 5.81 14.11
CA PHE A 177 -3.07 4.76 13.84
C PHE A 177 -1.71 5.05 14.51
N LEU A 178 -1.23 6.30 14.45
CA LEU A 178 0.00 6.73 15.09
C LEU A 178 -0.09 6.64 16.62
N VAL A 179 -1.24 6.98 17.23
CA VAL A 179 -1.44 6.82 18.68
C VAL A 179 -1.34 5.34 19.08
N VAL A 180 -2.01 4.45 18.33
CA VAL A 180 -1.93 3.00 18.59
C VAL A 180 -0.48 2.51 18.46
N LYS A 181 0.22 2.92 17.41
CA LYS A 181 1.61 2.51 17.19
C LYS A 181 2.59 3.09 18.21
N ALA A 182 2.36 4.32 18.70
CA ALA A 182 3.18 4.91 19.76
C ALA A 182 3.12 4.11 21.05
N GLN A 183 1.99 3.46 21.35
CA GLN A 183 1.83 2.61 22.52
C GLN A 183 2.42 1.21 22.34
N THR A 184 2.37 0.65 21.12
CA THR A 184 2.77 -0.75 20.87
C THR A 184 4.18 -0.92 20.32
N ASP A 185 4.65 -0.01 19.46
CA ASP A 185 5.93 -0.13 18.75
C ASP A 185 6.42 1.25 18.25
N MET A 186 7.17 1.95 19.11
CA MET A 186 7.70 3.29 18.82
C MET A 186 8.73 3.28 17.67
N LEU A 187 9.39 2.15 17.40
CA LEU A 187 10.37 2.05 16.32
C LEU A 187 9.74 2.32 14.94
N VAL A 188 8.47 1.91 14.76
CA VAL A 188 7.73 2.18 13.52
C VAL A 188 7.63 3.68 13.25
N ILE A 189 7.37 4.48 14.28
CA ILE A 189 7.23 5.93 14.14
C ILE A 189 8.58 6.55 13.73
N TYR A 190 9.66 6.21 14.45
CA TYR A 190 10.99 6.74 14.11
C TYR A 190 11.43 6.34 12.70
N VAL A 191 11.22 5.10 12.31
CA VAL A 191 11.58 4.61 10.97
C VAL A 191 10.71 5.27 9.90
N SER A 192 9.42 5.48 10.16
CA SER A 192 8.52 6.18 9.23
C SER A 192 8.95 7.63 9.02
N LEU A 193 9.31 8.36 10.09
CA LEU A 193 9.81 9.72 10.03
C LEU A 193 11.14 9.81 9.30
N ALA A 194 12.06 8.88 9.59
CA ALA A 194 13.35 8.79 8.89
C ALA A 194 13.15 8.50 7.40
N GLY A 195 12.26 7.57 7.06
CA GLY A 195 11.91 7.23 5.68
C GLY A 195 11.30 8.40 4.91
N LEU A 196 10.32 9.09 5.51
CA LEU A 196 9.72 10.30 4.93
C LEU A 196 10.74 11.41 4.72
N SER A 197 11.59 11.65 5.72
CA SER A 197 12.66 12.65 5.63
C SER A 197 13.63 12.34 4.50
N LEU A 198 14.03 11.07 4.36
CA LEU A 198 14.91 10.60 3.29
C LEU A 198 14.25 10.78 1.92
N ILE A 199 12.98 10.40 1.77
CA ILE A 199 12.23 10.59 0.52
C ILE A 199 12.14 12.08 0.18
N PHE A 200 11.77 12.92 1.13
CA PHE A 200 11.62 14.36 0.91
C PHE A 200 12.94 15.02 0.54
N LEU A 201 14.04 14.68 1.23
CA LEU A 201 15.39 15.15 0.89
C LEU A 201 15.83 14.66 -0.49
N GLY A 202 15.55 13.40 -0.83
CA GLY A 202 15.86 12.84 -2.15
C GLY A 202 15.13 13.57 -3.28
N VAL A 203 13.83 13.84 -3.10
CA VAL A 203 13.02 14.63 -4.05
C VAL A 203 13.52 16.07 -4.12
N TRP A 204 13.79 16.71 -2.98
CA TRP A 204 14.26 18.08 -2.93
C TRP A 204 15.61 18.25 -3.63
N LEU A 205 16.58 17.36 -3.35
CA LEU A 205 17.86 17.36 -4.04
C LEU A 205 17.69 17.15 -5.54
N PHE A 206 16.86 16.18 -5.95
CA PHE A 206 16.62 15.92 -7.37
C PHE A 206 16.02 17.13 -8.10
N LEU A 207 15.01 17.77 -7.52
CA LEU A 207 14.39 18.96 -8.09
C LEU A 207 15.38 20.14 -8.16
N ASN A 208 16.23 20.31 -7.16
CA ASN A 208 17.23 21.37 -7.14
C ASN A 208 18.34 21.14 -8.18
N PHE A 209 18.82 19.90 -8.34
CA PHE A 209 19.78 19.56 -9.41
C PHE A 209 19.16 19.72 -10.80
N SER A 210 17.90 19.31 -11.00
CA SER A 210 17.25 19.38 -12.30
C SER A 210 16.88 20.81 -12.76
N GLN A 211 16.79 21.79 -11.85
CA GLN A 211 16.65 23.22 -12.20
C GLN A 211 17.97 23.88 -12.61
N THR A 212 19.11 23.24 -12.35
CA THR A 212 20.43 23.81 -12.70
C THR A 212 20.83 23.51 -14.15
N ASP A 213 20.11 22.60 -14.82
CA ASP A 213 20.37 22.16 -16.21
C ASP A 213 19.38 22.75 -17.25
N SER A 214 18.56 23.75 -16.87
CA SER A 214 17.62 24.44 -17.77
C SER A 214 17.97 25.92 -17.99
#